data_AF-A0A7K3YY78-F1
#
_entry.id   AF-A0A7K3YY78-F1
#
_cell.length_a   1.000
_cell.length_b   1.000
_cell.length_c   1.000
_cell.angle_alpha   90.00
_cell.angle_beta   90.00
_cell.angle_gamma   90.00
#
_symmetry.space_group_name_H-M   'P 1'
#
loop_
_entity.id
_entity.type
_entity.pdbx_description
1 polymer ?
#
loop_
_entity_poly.entity_id
_entity_poly.type
_entity_poly.pdbx_seq_one_letter_code
_entity_poly.pdbx_strand_id
1 'polypeptide(L)'
;MFERFFSRDTPGTVKGLTLEWQCPDCDGLNFRILGRGERRSGRYATRCRYCKAKFVVGFEPPTRPVEGEDEFREKLDAEDFSLEERTDLIRDFAEITALRADNALPKTIKEKEKALELKLDLFRRRRR
;
A
#
# COMPACT_ATOMS: atom_id res chain seq x y z
N MET A 1 -31.99 -4.13 -16.49
CA MET A 1 -31.46 -5.42 -15.98
C MET A 1 -29.97 -5.21 -15.67
N PHE A 2 -29.63 -4.78 -14.46
CA PHE A 2 -28.26 -4.45 -14.04
C PHE A 2 -27.88 -5.33 -12.85
N GLU A 3 -27.56 -6.59 -13.11
CA GLU A 3 -27.06 -7.49 -12.08
C GLU A 3 -25.84 -8.25 -12.62
N ARG A 4 -24.81 -8.38 -11.75
CA ARG A 4 -23.63 -9.28 -11.83
C ARG A 4 -22.38 -8.75 -12.54
N PHE A 5 -21.65 -7.82 -11.90
CA PHE A 5 -20.25 -7.54 -12.27
C PHE A 5 -19.20 -7.73 -11.16
N PHE A 6 -19.59 -8.16 -9.97
CA PHE A 6 -18.67 -8.63 -8.92
C PHE A 6 -19.07 -10.06 -8.57
N SER A 7 -18.25 -11.01 -9.02
CA SER A 7 -18.63 -12.42 -8.91
C SER A 7 -18.32 -13.02 -7.54
N ARG A 8 -17.41 -12.46 -6.73
CA ARG A 8 -17.03 -13.02 -5.42
C ARG A 8 -16.53 -11.94 -4.47
N ASP A 9 -17.07 -11.92 -3.25
CA ASP A 9 -16.46 -11.24 -2.12
C ASP A 9 -15.30 -12.11 -1.62
N THR A 10 -14.17 -11.49 -1.25
CA THR A 10 -13.04 -12.17 -0.63
C THR A 10 -12.54 -11.36 0.57
N PRO A 11 -12.16 -11.99 1.68
CA PRO A 11 -11.56 -11.27 2.79
C PRO A 11 -10.14 -10.80 2.42
N GLY A 12 -9.75 -9.64 2.94
CA GLY A 12 -8.39 -9.14 2.90
C GLY A 12 -7.99 -8.50 4.23
N THR A 13 -6.69 -8.28 4.37
CA THR A 13 -6.08 -7.70 5.56
C THR A 13 -5.33 -6.43 5.17
N VAL A 14 -5.54 -5.34 5.91
CA VAL A 14 -4.78 -4.09 5.71
C VAL A 14 -3.62 -4.04 6.71
N LYS A 15 -2.41 -3.95 6.18
CA LYS A 15 -1.15 -3.82 6.91
C LYS A 15 -0.50 -2.50 6.55
N GLY A 16 -0.61 -1.51 7.44
CA GLY A 16 -0.18 -0.15 7.15
C GLY A 16 -0.94 0.43 5.96
N LEU A 17 -0.24 0.68 4.85
CA LEU A 17 -0.87 1.13 3.61
C LEU A 17 -1.33 0.00 2.67
N THR A 18 -0.95 -1.25 2.94
CA THR A 18 -1.05 -2.36 1.99
C THR A 18 -2.25 -3.25 2.31
N LEU A 19 -3.14 -3.45 1.35
CA LEU A 19 -4.16 -4.48 1.36
C LEU A 19 -3.60 -5.77 0.78
N GLU A 20 -3.71 -6.86 1.54
CA GLU A 20 -3.32 -8.21 1.15
C GLU A 20 -4.56 -9.10 1.07
N TRP A 21 -4.66 -9.93 0.02
CA TRP A 21 -5.73 -10.92 -0.08
C TRP A 21 -5.32 -12.12 -0.93
N GLN A 22 -5.86 -13.29 -0.58
CA GLN A 22 -5.71 -14.49 -1.40
C GLN A 22 -6.83 -14.54 -2.44
N CYS A 23 -6.47 -14.86 -3.68
CA CYS A 23 -7.46 -15.04 -4.75
C CYS A 23 -8.16 -16.39 -4.59
N PRO A 24 -9.50 -16.44 -4.45
CA PRO A 24 -10.24 -17.70 -4.32
C PRO A 24 -10.19 -18.61 -5.56
N ASP A 25 -9.79 -18.09 -6.72
CA ASP A 25 -9.87 -18.82 -7.99
C ASP A 25 -8.53 -19.48 -8.38
N CYS A 26 -7.40 -18.93 -7.94
CA CYS A 26 -6.08 -19.40 -8.34
C CYS A 26 -5.06 -19.43 -7.20
N ASP A 27 -5.53 -19.23 -5.96
CA ASP A 27 -4.73 -19.17 -4.73
C ASP A 27 -3.60 -18.14 -4.73
N GLY A 28 -3.57 -17.26 -5.73
CA GLY A 28 -2.54 -16.23 -5.88
C GLY A 28 -2.66 -15.17 -4.80
N LEU A 29 -1.55 -14.88 -4.12
CA LEU A 29 -1.48 -13.83 -3.12
C LEU A 29 -1.33 -12.46 -3.77
N ASN A 30 -2.30 -11.58 -3.51
CA ASN A 30 -2.38 -10.27 -4.12
C ASN A 30 -2.13 -9.16 -3.09
N PHE A 31 -1.59 -8.04 -3.58
CA PHE A 31 -1.24 -6.88 -2.77
C PHE A 31 -1.67 -5.59 -3.49
N ARG A 32 -2.12 -4.60 -2.73
CA ARG A 32 -2.45 -3.28 -3.26
C ARG A 32 -2.18 -2.20 -2.21
N ILE A 33 -1.43 -1.16 -2.59
CA ILE A 33 -1.33 0.05 -1.77
C ILE A 33 -2.65 0.81 -1.88
N LEU A 34 -3.28 1.07 -0.75
CA LEU A 34 -4.51 1.85 -0.65
C LEU A 34 -4.21 3.29 -0.26
N GLY A 35 -5.00 4.23 -0.79
CA GLY A 35 -5.08 5.59 -0.28
C GLY A 35 -5.89 5.68 1.02
N ARG A 36 -5.87 6.86 1.67
CA ARG A 36 -6.63 7.09 2.91
C ARG A 36 -8.13 6.87 2.76
N GLY A 37 -8.72 7.42 1.69
CA GLY A 37 -10.14 7.26 1.40
C GLY A 37 -10.52 5.80 1.18
N GLU A 38 -9.67 5.05 0.47
CA GLU A 38 -9.89 3.63 0.19
C GLU A 38 -9.83 2.79 1.47
N ARG A 39 -8.85 3.03 2.37
CA ARG A 39 -8.77 2.31 3.66
C ARG A 39 -9.99 2.54 4.56
N ARG A 40 -10.61 3.72 4.52
CA ARG A 40 -11.79 4.03 5.33
C ARG A 40 -13.06 3.34 4.84
N SER A 41 -13.11 2.92 3.59
CA SER A 41 -14.30 2.30 3.00
C SER A 41 -14.55 0.86 3.45
N GLY A 42 -13.52 0.16 3.94
CA GLY A 42 -13.58 -1.25 4.32
C GLY A 42 -13.80 -2.23 3.16
N ARG A 43 -13.82 -1.73 1.91
CA ARG A 43 -14.01 -2.55 0.71
C ARG A 43 -13.20 -2.01 -0.46
N TYR A 44 -12.61 -2.89 -1.25
CA TYR A 44 -11.85 -2.49 -2.44
C TYR A 44 -12.17 -3.38 -3.65
N ALA A 45 -12.68 -2.77 -4.71
CA ALA A 45 -12.99 -3.45 -5.96
C ALA A 45 -11.72 -3.60 -6.81
N THR A 46 -11.36 -4.83 -7.18
CA THR A 46 -10.09 -5.11 -7.87
C THR A 46 -10.16 -6.34 -8.76
N ARG A 47 -9.05 -6.62 -9.44
CA ARG A 47 -8.82 -7.87 -10.17
C ARG A 47 -7.62 -8.61 -9.59
N CYS A 48 -7.69 -9.94 -9.56
CA CYS A 48 -6.51 -10.74 -9.26
C CYS A 48 -5.40 -10.46 -10.28
N ARG A 49 -4.17 -10.27 -9.80
CA ARG A 49 -2.97 -10.03 -10.61
C ARG A 49 -2.70 -11.19 -11.58
N TYR A 50 -2.99 -12.41 -11.16
CA TYR A 50 -2.67 -13.64 -11.88
C TYR A 50 -3.78 -14.04 -12.85
N CYS A 51 -4.96 -14.41 -12.34
CA CYS A 51 -6.06 -14.91 -13.17
C CYS A 51 -7.00 -13.82 -13.71
N LYS A 52 -6.81 -12.55 -13.33
CA LYS A 52 -7.64 -11.39 -13.75
C LYS A 52 -9.11 -11.43 -13.35
N ALA A 53 -9.55 -12.43 -12.58
CA ALA A 53 -10.90 -12.49 -12.03
C ALA A 53 -11.19 -11.25 -11.15
N LYS A 54 -12.44 -10.79 -11.16
CA LYS A 54 -12.90 -9.59 -10.47
C LYS A 54 -13.41 -9.93 -9.08
N PHE A 55 -13.00 -9.15 -8.08
CA PHE A 55 -13.36 -9.35 -6.68
C PHE A 55 -13.72 -8.02 -6.02
N VAL A 56 -14.55 -8.10 -4.99
CA VAL A 56 -14.64 -7.07 -3.95
C VAL A 56 -13.91 -7.63 -2.74
N VAL A 57 -12.83 -6.96 -2.34
CA VAL A 57 -12.05 -7.35 -1.16
C VAL A 57 -12.62 -6.61 0.04
N GLY A 58 -13.22 -7.33 0.98
CA GLY A 58 -13.68 -6.77 2.25
C GLY A 58 -12.57 -6.84 3.30
N PHE A 59 -12.38 -5.78 4.06
CA PHE A 59 -11.37 -5.71 5.12
C PHE A 59 -11.84 -4.79 6.25
N GLU A 60 -11.31 -5.00 7.45
CA GLU A 60 -11.58 -4.12 8.58
C GLU A 60 -10.84 -2.78 8.39
N PRO A 61 -11.55 -1.63 8.40
CA PRO A 61 -10.90 -0.33 8.32
C PRO A 61 -9.93 -0.13 9.50
N PRO A 62 -8.71 0.39 9.26
CA PRO A 62 -7.79 0.66 10.34
C PRO A 62 -8.37 1.72 11.28
N THR A 63 -8.38 1.43 12.57
CA THR A 63 -8.91 2.32 13.63
C THR A 63 -7.95 3.46 13.97
N ARG A 64 -6.67 3.31 13.63
CA ARG A 64 -5.62 4.31 13.87
C ARG A 64 -4.97 4.72 12.54
N PRO A 65 -4.53 5.97 12.42
CA PRO A 65 -3.73 6.40 11.28
C PRO A 65 -2.41 5.61 11.24
N VAL A 66 -1.84 5.49 10.05
CA VAL A 66 -0.51 4.89 9.87
C VAL A 66 0.52 5.90 10.35
N GLU A 67 1.32 5.48 11.32
CA GLU A 67 2.37 6.33 11.92
C GLU A 67 3.32 6.88 10.86
N GLY A 68 3.57 8.19 10.90
CA GLY A 68 4.45 8.89 9.95
C GLY A 68 3.87 9.10 8.55
N GLU A 69 2.63 8.68 8.25
CA GLU A 69 2.05 8.86 6.90
C GLU A 69 1.83 10.34 6.57
N ASP A 70 1.34 11.15 7.51
CA ASP A 70 1.16 12.60 7.31
C ASP A 70 2.49 13.29 7.01
N GLU A 71 3.47 13.11 7.87
CA GLU A 71 4.82 13.67 7.72
C GLU A 71 5.48 13.23 6.41
N PHE A 72 5.29 11.97 6.00
CA PHE A 72 5.84 11.47 4.75
C PHE A 72 5.16 12.11 3.53
N ARG A 73 3.83 12.26 3.55
CA ARG A 73 3.09 12.94 2.47
C ARG A 73 3.49 14.42 2.36
N GLU A 74 3.60 15.11 3.49
CA GLU A 74 4.07 16.51 3.51
C GLU A 74 5.47 16.64 2.90
N LYS A 75 6.39 15.71 3.21
CA LYS A 75 7.72 15.67 2.57
C LYS A 75 7.65 15.44 1.06
N LEU A 76 6.73 14.62 0.58
CA LEU A 76 6.56 14.40 -0.87
C LEU A 76 5.94 15.61 -1.57
N ASP A 77 5.02 16.30 -0.91
CA ASP A 77 4.31 17.45 -1.46
C ASP A 77 5.17 18.72 -1.45
N ALA A 78 6.10 18.85 -0.50
CA ALA A 78 7.07 19.94 -0.44
C ALA A 78 8.15 19.88 -1.55
N GLU A 79 8.27 18.74 -2.22
CA GLU A 79 9.31 18.47 -3.22
C GLU A 79 8.68 18.22 -4.59
N ASP A 80 9.33 18.69 -5.66
CA ASP A 80 8.86 18.51 -7.03
C ASP A 80 9.25 17.13 -7.61
N PHE A 81 8.91 16.07 -6.86
CA PHE A 81 9.11 14.69 -7.30
C PHE A 81 8.22 14.37 -8.51
N SER A 82 8.79 13.70 -9.51
CA SER A 82 8.00 13.16 -10.61
C SER A 82 7.01 12.12 -10.09
N LEU A 83 5.95 11.85 -10.87
CA LEU A 83 4.95 10.85 -10.49
C LEU A 83 5.56 9.47 -10.27
N GLU A 84 6.57 9.10 -11.08
CA GLU A 84 7.27 7.82 -10.96
C GLU A 84 8.06 7.74 -9.64
N GLU A 85 8.84 8.78 -9.31
CA GLU A 85 9.58 8.84 -8.05
C GLU A 85 8.64 8.85 -6.85
N ARG A 86 7.55 9.62 -6.89
CA ARG A 86 6.53 9.61 -5.83
C ARG A 86 5.96 8.21 -5.64
N THR A 87 5.66 7.51 -6.73
CA THR A 87 5.13 6.14 -6.69
C THR A 87 6.14 5.17 -6.08
N ASP A 88 7.41 5.27 -6.45
CA ASP A 88 8.48 4.44 -5.90
C ASP A 88 8.70 4.69 -4.40
N LEU A 89 8.73 5.96 -3.99
CA LEU A 89 8.86 6.35 -2.59
C LEU A 89 7.66 5.89 -1.75
N ILE A 90 6.43 6.02 -2.26
CA ILE A 90 5.22 5.52 -1.60
C ILE A 90 5.27 4.00 -1.45
N ARG A 91 5.81 3.28 -2.44
CA ARG A 91 5.95 1.82 -2.37
C ARG A 91 6.91 1.40 -1.26
N ASP A 92 8.06 2.05 -1.15
CA ASP A 92 9.03 1.77 -0.09
C ASP A 92 8.45 2.10 1.29
N PHE A 93 7.75 3.22 1.43
CA PHE A 93 7.07 3.57 2.68
C PHE A 93 5.98 2.56 3.02
N ALA A 94 5.17 2.13 2.05
CA ALA A 94 4.16 1.09 2.25
C ALA A 94 4.78 -0.22 2.72
N GLU A 95 5.92 -0.64 2.16
CA GLU A 95 6.68 -1.81 2.60
C GLU A 95 7.10 -1.69 4.07
N ILE A 96 7.71 -0.56 4.47
CA ILE A 96 8.11 -0.32 5.86
C ILE A 96 6.91 -0.41 6.80
N THR A 97 5.79 0.20 6.45
CA THR A 97 4.58 0.18 7.29
C THR A 97 3.97 -1.21 7.39
N ALA A 98 4.02 -2.01 6.34
CA ALA A 98 3.58 -3.41 6.36
C ALA A 98 4.49 -4.26 7.25
N LEU A 99 5.81 -4.10 7.15
CA LEU A 99 6.79 -4.78 8.01
C LEU A 99 6.58 -4.45 9.50
N ARG A 100 6.29 -3.18 9.82
CA ARG A 100 5.93 -2.78 11.20
C ARG A 100 4.65 -3.46 11.66
N ALA A 101 3.62 -3.52 10.81
CA ALA A 101 2.36 -4.20 11.14
C ALA A 101 2.54 -5.71 11.36
N ASP A 102 3.48 -6.33 10.64
CA ASP A 102 3.85 -7.75 10.79
C ASP A 102 4.83 -8.00 11.96
N ASN A 103 5.16 -6.98 12.75
CA ASN A 103 6.13 -7.07 13.86
C ASN A 103 7.49 -7.63 13.41
N ALA A 104 7.95 -7.24 12.22
CA ALA A 104 9.26 -7.62 11.72
C ALA A 104 10.39 -7.16 12.64
N LEU A 105 11.57 -7.77 12.50
CA LEU A 105 12.74 -7.44 13.33
C LEU A 105 13.08 -5.93 13.23
N PRO A 106 13.33 -5.24 14.36
CA PRO A 106 13.65 -3.81 14.35
C PRO A 106 14.84 -3.44 13.47
N LYS A 107 15.82 -4.35 13.34
CA LYS A 107 16.97 -4.17 12.45
C LYS A 107 16.53 -4.06 10.98
N THR A 108 15.65 -4.94 10.52
CA THR A 108 15.13 -4.94 9.15
C THR A 108 14.35 -3.66 8.84
N ILE A 109 13.53 -3.21 9.80
CA ILE A 109 12.76 -1.97 9.67
C ILE A 109 13.72 -0.77 9.54
N LYS A 110 14.72 -0.65 10.43
CA LYS A 110 15.71 0.45 10.40
C LYS A 110 16.54 0.47 9.11
N GLU A 111 16.92 -0.70 8.59
CA GLU A 111 17.65 -0.79 7.32
C GLU A 111 16.81 -0.26 6.15
N LYS A 112 15.52 -0.57 6.12
CA LYS A 112 14.58 -0.09 5.10
C LYS A 112 14.30 1.41 5.24
N GLU A 113 14.12 1.92 6.45
CA GLU A 113 13.98 3.35 6.72
C GLU A 113 15.18 4.14 6.22
N LYS A 114 16.40 3.68 6.55
CA LYS A 114 17.64 4.31 6.07
C LYS A 114 17.73 4.28 4.55
N ALA A 115 17.32 3.18 3.91
CA ALA A 115 17.30 3.09 2.44
C ALA A 115 16.32 4.09 1.80
N LEU A 116 15.12 4.27 2.40
CA LEU A 116 14.14 5.26 1.95
C LEU A 116 14.67 6.69 2.11
N GLU A 117 15.31 7.02 3.23
CA GLU A 117 15.93 8.33 3.45
C GLU A 117 17.03 8.62 2.42
N LEU A 118 17.92 7.66 2.18
CA LEU A 118 18.96 7.79 1.16
C LEU A 118 18.35 8.00 -0.23
N LYS A 119 17.25 7.30 -0.55
CA LYS A 119 16.55 7.45 -1.83
C LYS A 119 15.94 8.84 -1.98
N LEU A 120 15.28 9.36 -0.94
CA LEU A 120 14.76 10.73 -0.91
C LEU A 120 15.88 11.75 -1.18
N ASP A 121 17.02 11.61 -0.50
CA ASP A 121 18.16 12.51 -0.67
C ASP A 121 18.77 12.44 -2.07
N LEU A 122 18.86 11.25 -2.67
CA LEU A 122 19.32 11.09 -4.04
C LEU A 122 18.39 11.78 -5.04
N PHE A 123 17.07 11.60 -4.90
CA PHE A 123 16.11 12.25 -5.79
C PHE A 123 16.08 13.77 -5.61
N ARG A 124 16.27 14.28 -4.39
CA ARG A 124 16.46 15.71 -4.12
C ARG A 124 17.71 16.25 -4.80
N ARG A 125 18.85 15.57 -4.67
CA ARG A 125 20.13 16.00 -5.23
C ARG A 125 20.14 16.06 -6.75
N ARG A 126 19.42 15.16 -7.44
CA ARG A 126 19.29 15.18 -8.91
C ARG A 126 18.63 16.46 -9.45
N ARG A 127 17.98 17.23 -8.59
CA ARG A 127 17.29 18.48 -8.93
C ARG A 127 18.05 19.74 -8.51
N ARG A 128 19.13 19.59 -7.74
CA ARG A 128 20.03 20.69 -7.39
C ARG A 128 21.16 20.76 -8.41
#